data_AF-A0A2D4NKH1-F1
#
_entry.id   AF-A0A2D4NKH1-F1
#
_cell.length_a   1.000
_cell.length_b   1.000
_cell.length_c   1.000
_cell.angle_alpha   90.00
_cell.angle_beta   90.00
_cell.angle_gamma   90.00
#
_symmetry.space_group_name_H-M   'P 1'
#
loop_
_entity.id
_entity.type
_entity.pdbx_description
1 polymer ?
#
loop_
_entity_poly.entity_id
_entity_poly.type
_entity_poly.pdbx_seq_one_letter_code
_entity_poly.pdbx_strand_id
1 'polypeptide(L)'
;VIQCSKLLSDTTVIQFYPSKFVLITDILDTFGKLVYERIFSMCADHCNPLPDNFTPESVNDIAKETCLNWFFKIASIRELIPRFYVETSILKCNKFLSKTGILECLPRLTSMIRGIGDPLVAVYARAYLCRVGIEVAPYLKDNLSK
;
A
#
# COMPACT_ATOMS: atom_id res chain seq x y z
N VAL A 1 6.67 11.44 0.82
CA VAL A 1 5.71 10.48 1.42
C VAL A 1 6.06 10.04 2.83
N ILE A 2 7.26 9.52 3.12
CA ILE A 2 7.64 9.07 4.48
C ILE A 2 7.39 10.15 5.53
N GLN A 3 7.92 11.36 5.34
CA GLN A 3 7.74 12.47 6.28
C GLN A 3 6.27 12.89 6.42
N CYS A 4 5.49 12.86 5.33
CA CYS A 4 4.05 13.12 5.37
C CYS A 4 3.35 12.06 6.24
N SER A 5 3.65 10.77 6.04
CA SER A 5 3.07 9.69 6.84
C SER A 5 3.43 9.77 8.33
N LYS A 6 4.60 10.30 8.69
CA LYS A 6 4.95 10.53 10.09
C LYS A 6 3.99 11.50 10.79
N LEU A 7 3.45 12.49 10.07
CA LEU A 7 2.49 13.43 10.65
C LEU A 7 1.19 12.77 11.11
N LEU A 8 0.91 11.53 10.67
CA LEU A 8 -0.24 10.73 11.12
C LEU A 8 -0.06 10.16 12.53
N SER A 9 1.15 10.18 13.10
CA SER A 9 1.35 9.81 14.52
C SER A 9 1.05 10.96 15.48
N ASP A 10 0.94 12.19 14.98
CA ASP A 10 0.66 13.36 15.79
C ASP A 10 -0.85 13.51 16.01
N THR A 11 -1.29 13.42 17.27
CA THR A 11 -2.68 13.55 17.69
C THR A 11 -2.93 14.79 18.54
N THR A 12 -1.98 15.75 18.57
CA THR A 12 -2.05 16.97 19.40
C THR A 12 -3.33 17.78 19.21
N VAL A 13 -3.85 17.87 17.98
CA VAL A 13 -5.12 18.53 17.68
C VAL A 13 -6.10 17.55 17.04
N ILE A 14 -6.84 16.83 17.89
CA ILE A 14 -7.75 15.75 17.50
C ILE A 14 -8.79 16.21 16.46
N GLN A 15 -9.33 17.42 16.60
CA GLN A 15 -10.36 17.96 15.69
C GLN A 15 -9.88 18.11 14.25
N PHE A 16 -8.57 18.31 14.04
CA PHE A 16 -7.97 18.42 12.70
C PHE A 16 -7.38 17.10 12.19
N TYR A 17 -7.34 16.06 13.02
CA TYR A 17 -6.83 14.75 12.62
C TYR A 17 -7.54 14.18 11.38
N PRO A 18 -8.88 14.24 11.24
CA PRO A 18 -9.56 13.75 10.05
C PRO A 18 -9.11 14.45 8.75
N SER A 19 -9.01 15.78 8.77
CA SER A 19 -8.56 16.56 7.60
C SER A 19 -7.10 16.26 7.26
N LYS A 20 -6.24 16.21 8.28
CA LYS A 20 -4.83 15.83 8.13
C LYS A 20 -4.69 14.43 7.54
N PHE A 21 -5.49 13.48 8.02
CA PHE A 21 -5.52 12.13 7.53
C PHE A 21 -5.84 12.08 6.04
N VAL A 22 -6.96 12.69 5.62
CA VAL A 22 -7.39 12.71 4.20
C VAL A 22 -6.29 13.28 3.30
N LEU A 23 -5.75 14.44 3.64
CA LEU A 23 -4.70 15.09 2.84
C LEU A 23 -3.44 14.22 2.70
N ILE A 24 -3.01 13.56 3.76
CA ILE A 24 -1.82 12.70 3.71
C ILE A 24 -2.12 11.41 2.94
N THR A 25 -3.31 10.84 3.09
CA THR A 25 -3.70 9.63 2.36
C THR A 25 -3.86 9.88 0.86
N ASP A 26 -4.30 11.06 0.44
CA ASP A 26 -4.36 11.42 -0.99
C ASP A 26 -2.96 11.49 -1.63
N ILE A 27 -1.99 12.03 -0.88
CA ILE A 27 -0.57 12.04 -1.29
C ILE A 27 -0.04 10.61 -1.41
N LEU A 28 -0.39 9.73 -0.46
CA LEU A 28 0.01 8.33 -0.47
C LEU A 28 -0.59 7.57 -1.65
N ASP A 29 -1.88 7.77 -1.92
CA ASP A 29 -2.58 7.14 -3.04
C ASP A 29 -1.99 7.58 -4.38
N THR A 30 -1.68 8.88 -4.52
CA THR A 30 -0.98 9.41 -5.70
C THR A 30 0.39 8.75 -5.85
N PHE A 31 1.15 8.61 -4.76
CA PHE A 31 2.43 7.91 -4.80
C PHE A 31 2.27 6.44 -5.21
N GLY A 32 1.33 5.72 -4.61
CA GLY A 32 1.04 4.33 -4.93
C GLY A 32 0.70 4.12 -6.41
N LYS A 33 -0.15 5.01 -6.95
CA LYS A 33 -0.51 5.05 -8.37
C LYS A 33 0.71 5.27 -9.26
N LEU A 34 1.54 6.28 -8.97
CA LEU A 34 2.73 6.59 -9.77
C LEU A 34 3.76 5.44 -9.75
N VAL A 35 3.94 4.76 -8.61
CA VAL A 35 4.80 3.58 -8.51
C VAL A 35 4.24 2.44 -9.38
N TYR A 36 2.94 2.17 -9.28
CA TYR A 36 2.28 1.15 -10.07
C TYR A 36 2.41 1.41 -11.58
N GLU A 37 2.08 2.63 -12.03
CA GLU A 37 2.16 3.04 -13.43
C GLU A 37 3.58 2.93 -13.97
N ARG A 38 4.59 3.31 -13.17
CA ARG A 38 5.99 3.16 -13.55
C ARG A 38 6.34 1.69 -13.77
N ILE A 39 6.02 0.80 -12.83
CA ILE A 39 6.34 -0.64 -12.98
C ILE A 39 5.57 -1.23 -14.16
N PHE A 40 4.29 -0.88 -14.30
CA PHE A 40 3.45 -1.34 -15.42
C PHE A 40 4.02 -0.92 -16.79
N SER A 41 4.53 0.31 -16.90
CA SER A 41 5.16 0.80 -18.14
C SER A 41 6.41 0.02 -18.52
N MET A 42 7.10 -0.59 -17.55
CA MET A 42 8.25 -1.45 -17.80
C MET A 42 7.84 -2.84 -18.30
N CYS A 43 6.58 -3.24 -18.10
CA CYS A 43 6.06 -4.51 -18.60
C CYS A 43 5.68 -4.44 -20.08
N ALA A 44 5.29 -3.27 -20.57
CA ALA A 44 4.90 -3.06 -21.95
C ALA A 44 6.15 -2.88 -22.82
N ASP A 45 6.54 -3.91 -23.56
CA ASP A 45 7.35 -3.68 -24.75
C ASP A 45 6.52 -2.85 -25.73
N HIS A 46 7.13 -1.88 -26.41
CA HIS A 46 6.48 -0.90 -27.30
C HIS A 46 5.51 -1.48 -28.34
N CYS A 47 5.51 -2.80 -28.55
CA CYS A 47 4.66 -3.52 -29.50
C CYS A 47 3.47 -4.27 -28.87
N ASN A 48 3.47 -4.59 -27.57
CA ASN A 48 2.42 -5.41 -26.93
C ASN A 48 2.09 -4.89 -25.52
N PRO A 49 1.02 -4.09 -25.35
CA PRO A 49 0.60 -3.63 -24.03
C PRO A 49 0.11 -4.82 -23.19
N LEU A 50 0.48 -4.83 -21.90
CA LEU A 50 -0.01 -5.82 -20.96
C LEU A 50 -1.54 -5.65 -20.78
N PRO A 51 -2.35 -6.72 -20.86
CA PRO A 51 -3.78 -6.61 -20.61
C PRO A 51 -4.07 -6.23 -19.16
N ASP A 52 -5.20 -5.58 -18.89
CA ASP A 52 -5.59 -5.16 -17.53
C ASP A 52 -5.63 -6.32 -16.53
N ASN A 53 -5.89 -7.54 -17.01
CA ASN A 53 -5.96 -8.78 -16.22
C ASN A 53 -4.71 -9.65 -16.36
N PHE A 54 -3.55 -9.03 -16.57
CA PHE A 54 -2.28 -9.76 -16.61
C PHE A 54 -2.03 -10.55 -15.32
N THR A 55 -1.28 -11.64 -15.47
CA THR A 55 -0.84 -12.47 -14.36
C THR A 55 0.66 -12.25 -14.08
N PRO A 56 1.15 -12.51 -12.86
CA PRO A 56 2.57 -12.34 -12.54
C PRO A 56 3.51 -13.11 -13.48
N GLU A 57 3.07 -14.22 -14.06
CA GLU A 57 3.86 -15.01 -15.01
C GLU A 57 4.13 -14.26 -16.32
N SER A 58 3.24 -13.34 -16.71
CA SER A 58 3.40 -12.48 -17.89
C SER A 58 4.25 -11.22 -17.66
N VAL A 59 4.72 -11.00 -16.44
CA VAL A 59 5.55 -9.84 -16.08
C VAL A 59 7.02 -10.19 -16.24
N ASN A 60 7.78 -9.35 -16.95
CA ASN A 60 9.21 -9.53 -17.14
C ASN A 60 10.03 -9.37 -15.84
N ASP A 61 11.25 -9.89 -15.85
CA ASP A 61 12.10 -9.95 -14.65
C ASP A 61 12.51 -8.55 -14.16
N ILE A 62 12.73 -7.59 -15.07
CA ILE A 62 13.12 -6.22 -14.72
C ILE A 62 12.00 -5.53 -13.93
N ALA A 63 10.75 -5.68 -14.35
CA ALA A 63 9.59 -5.13 -13.66
C ALA A 63 9.37 -5.83 -12.30
N LYS A 64 9.54 -7.15 -12.23
CA LYS A 64 9.48 -7.91 -10.96
C LYS A 64 10.55 -7.45 -9.98
N GLU A 65 11.80 -7.35 -10.42
CA GLU A 65 12.92 -6.89 -9.61
C GLU A 65 12.70 -5.46 -9.12
N THR A 66 12.24 -4.57 -10.00
CA THR A 66 11.90 -3.19 -9.64
C THR A 66 10.79 -3.14 -8.58
N CYS A 67 9.76 -3.97 -8.73
CA CYS A 67 8.68 -4.09 -7.75
C CYS A 67 9.19 -4.62 -6.40
N LEU A 68 10.00 -5.68 -6.39
CA LEU A 68 10.62 -6.20 -5.16
C LEU A 68 11.49 -5.14 -4.47
N ASN A 69 12.27 -4.38 -5.23
CA ASN A 69 13.10 -3.30 -4.70
C ASN A 69 12.27 -2.21 -4.01
N TRP A 70 11.06 -1.90 -4.51
CA TRP A 70 10.14 -1.00 -3.79
C TRP A 70 9.71 -1.57 -2.44
N PHE A 71 9.31 -2.85 -2.39
CA PHE A 71 8.95 -3.51 -1.13
C PHE A 71 10.12 -3.59 -0.16
N PHE A 72 11.34 -3.91 -0.62
CA PHE A 72 12.53 -3.96 0.23
C PHE A 72 12.90 -2.59 0.80
N LYS A 73 12.83 -1.54 -0.02
CA LYS A 73 13.04 -0.16 0.45
C LYS A 73 12.04 0.23 1.53
N ILE A 74 10.76 -0.13 1.36
CA ILE A 74 9.72 0.14 2.36
C ILE A 74 9.92 -0.70 3.62
N ALA A 75 10.25 -1.98 3.50
CA ALA A 75 10.52 -2.87 4.63
C ALA A 75 11.68 -2.35 5.52
N SER A 76 12.66 -1.65 4.92
CA SER A 76 13.78 -1.03 5.65
C SER A 76 13.41 0.20 6.48
N ILE A 77 12.19 0.74 6.35
CA ILE A 77 11.71 1.85 7.17
C ILE A 77 11.54 1.36 8.62
N ARG A 78 12.29 1.97 9.55
CA ARG A 78 12.29 1.56 10.97
C ARG A 78 11.00 1.92 11.70
N GLU A 79 10.47 3.10 11.42
CA GLU A 79 9.27 3.62 12.10
C GLU A 79 8.00 2.92 11.59
N LEU A 80 7.16 2.45 12.52
CA LEU A 80 5.99 1.62 12.21
C LEU A 80 4.96 2.36 11.35
N ILE A 81 4.57 3.57 11.75
CA ILE A 81 3.52 4.36 11.08
C ILE A 81 3.86 4.64 9.61
N PRO A 82 5.00 5.28 9.28
CA PRO A 82 5.33 5.52 7.88
C PRO A 82 5.53 4.23 7.10
N ARG A 83 6.09 3.17 7.69
CA ARG A 83 6.22 1.87 7.01
C ARG A 83 4.85 1.33 6.61
N PHE A 84 3.92 1.27 7.56
CA PHE A 84 2.56 0.77 7.35
C PHE A 84 1.83 1.50 6.21
N TYR A 85 1.81 2.83 6.27
CA TYR A 85 1.06 3.64 5.30
C TYR A 85 1.69 3.59 3.90
N VAL A 86 3.01 3.68 3.80
CA VAL A 86 3.71 3.61 2.50
C VAL A 86 3.56 2.21 1.90
N GLU A 87 3.66 1.15 2.70
CA GLU A 87 3.46 -0.21 2.22
C GLU A 87 2.03 -0.46 1.74
N THR A 88 1.05 0.01 2.49
CA THR A 88 -0.37 -0.10 2.13
C THR A 88 -0.66 0.65 0.83
N SER A 89 -0.05 1.83 0.63
CA SER A 89 -0.24 2.63 -0.60
C SER A 89 0.20 1.91 -1.89
N ILE A 90 1.17 1.00 -1.80
CA ILE A 90 1.65 0.21 -2.96
C ILE A 90 1.08 -1.20 -2.98
N LEU A 91 0.06 -1.52 -2.18
CA LEU A 91 -0.48 -2.89 -2.04
C LEU A 91 -0.84 -3.52 -3.40
N LYS A 92 -1.38 -2.73 -4.33
CA LYS A 92 -1.70 -3.13 -5.71
C LYS A 92 -0.51 -3.70 -6.48
N CYS A 93 0.72 -3.24 -6.17
CA CYS A 93 1.94 -3.69 -6.85
C CYS A 93 2.25 -5.18 -6.59
N ASN A 94 1.66 -5.80 -5.57
CA ASN A 94 1.76 -7.25 -5.37
C ASN A 94 1.30 -8.06 -6.59
N LYS A 95 0.41 -7.50 -7.43
CA LYS A 95 -0.05 -8.12 -8.69
C LYS A 95 1.10 -8.41 -9.67
N PHE A 96 2.21 -7.68 -9.58
CA PHE A 96 3.39 -7.95 -10.42
C PHE A 96 4.20 -9.17 -9.94
N LEU A 97 4.02 -9.58 -8.68
CA LEU A 97 4.86 -10.58 -8.02
C LEU A 97 4.14 -11.92 -7.79
N SER A 98 2.89 -11.89 -7.34
CA SER A 98 2.14 -13.09 -6.98
C SER A 98 0.63 -12.88 -7.10
N LYS A 99 -0.09 -13.96 -7.46
CA LYS A 99 -1.56 -14.02 -7.46
C LYS A 99 -2.13 -13.93 -6.03
N THR A 100 -1.35 -14.38 -5.04
CA THR A 100 -1.72 -14.42 -3.61
C THR A 100 -1.03 -13.32 -2.79
N GLY A 101 -0.19 -12.48 -3.39
CA GLY A 101 0.61 -11.50 -2.64
C GLY A 101 -0.24 -10.53 -1.81
N ILE A 102 -1.39 -10.07 -2.34
CA ILE A 102 -2.32 -9.21 -1.59
C ILE A 102 -2.96 -9.98 -0.43
N LEU A 103 -3.42 -11.22 -0.70
CA LEU A 103 -3.99 -12.13 0.29
C LEU A 103 -3.07 -12.36 1.49
N GLU A 104 -1.78 -12.53 1.24
CA GLU A 104 -0.75 -12.74 2.26
C GLU A 104 -0.36 -11.45 2.98
N CYS A 105 -0.34 -10.31 2.27
CA CYS A 105 0.01 -9.02 2.85
C CYS A 105 -1.04 -8.49 3.81
N LEU A 106 -2.33 -8.70 3.55
CA LEU A 106 -3.42 -8.15 4.37
C LEU A 106 -3.34 -8.57 5.84
N PRO A 107 -3.25 -9.87 6.21
CA PRO A 107 -3.11 -10.29 7.61
C PRO A 107 -1.87 -9.70 8.31
N ARG A 108 -0.76 -9.57 7.57
CA ARG A 108 0.47 -8.97 8.10
C ARG A 108 0.29 -7.48 8.37
N LEU A 109 -0.29 -6.73 7.44
CA LEU A 109 -0.60 -5.30 7.63
C LEU A 109 -1.60 -5.09 8.76
N THR A 110 -2.63 -5.92 8.87
CA THR A 110 -3.57 -5.92 10.01
C THR A 110 -2.83 -6.16 11.34
N SER A 111 -1.88 -7.09 11.36
CA SER A 111 -1.06 -7.36 12.55
C SER A 111 -0.16 -6.19 12.93
N MET A 112 0.36 -5.44 11.95
CA MET A 112 1.15 -4.23 12.22
C MET A 112 0.36 -3.14 12.96
N ILE A 113 -0.95 -3.02 12.71
CA ILE A 113 -1.82 -2.04 13.39
C ILE A 113 -1.85 -2.28 14.90
N ARG A 114 -1.69 -3.53 15.36
CA ARG A 114 -1.64 -3.86 16.80
C ARG A 114 -0.45 -3.22 17.53
N GLY A 115 0.60 -2.83 16.79
CA GLY A 115 1.75 -2.10 17.34
C GLY A 115 1.51 -0.59 17.50
N ILE A 116 0.36 -0.07 17.11
CA ILE A 116 0.01 1.35 17.22
C ILE A 116 -0.67 1.59 18.58
N GLY A 117 0.02 2.29 19.48
CA GLY A 117 -0.49 2.54 20.85
C GLY A 117 -1.61 3.57 20.95
N ASP A 118 -1.68 4.52 20.01
CA ASP A 118 -2.75 5.53 19.99
C ASP A 118 -4.00 4.96 19.28
N PRO A 119 -5.17 4.90 19.96
CA PRO A 119 -6.37 4.29 19.41
C PRO A 119 -6.96 5.07 18.22
N LEU A 120 -6.79 6.39 18.17
CA LEU A 120 -7.22 7.21 17.04
C LEU A 120 -6.36 6.88 15.82
N VAL A 121 -5.03 6.83 15.99
CA VAL A 121 -4.13 6.48 14.88
C VAL A 121 -4.40 5.05 14.39
N ALA A 122 -4.66 4.11 15.31
CA ALA A 122 -4.94 2.72 14.97
C ALA A 122 -6.24 2.54 14.17
N VAL A 123 -7.32 3.24 14.54
CA VAL A 123 -8.60 3.13 13.80
C VAL A 123 -8.50 3.72 12.40
N TYR A 124 -7.77 4.84 12.24
CA TYR A 124 -7.55 5.46 10.93
C TYR A 124 -6.60 4.63 10.04
N ALA A 125 -5.58 4.01 10.63
CA ALA A 125 -4.72 3.05 9.93
C ALA A 125 -5.55 1.86 9.40
N ARG A 126 -6.46 1.33 10.22
CA ARG A 126 -7.39 0.28 9.81
C ARG A 126 -8.33 0.75 8.71
N ALA A 127 -8.89 1.96 8.81
CA ALA A 127 -9.76 2.54 7.79
C ALA A 127 -9.03 2.67 6.44
N TYR A 128 -7.77 3.12 6.45
CA TYR A 128 -6.94 3.20 5.23
C TYR A 128 -6.72 1.82 4.62
N LEU A 129 -6.31 0.83 5.42
CA LEU A 129 -6.10 -0.54 4.94
C LEU A 129 -7.37 -1.16 4.37
N CYS A 130 -8.52 -0.97 5.02
CA CYS A 130 -9.79 -1.47 4.54
C CYS A 130 -10.16 -0.84 3.19
N ARG A 131 -10.04 0.48 3.05
CA ARG A 131 -10.36 1.19 1.82
C ARG A 131 -9.47 0.72 0.66
N VAL A 132 -8.14 0.71 0.86
CA VAL A 132 -7.20 0.26 -0.17
C VAL A 132 -7.39 -1.23 -0.48
N GLY A 133 -7.59 -2.06 0.54
CA GLY A 133 -7.85 -3.49 0.38
C GLY A 133 -9.09 -3.79 -0.47
N ILE A 134 -10.19 -3.08 -0.25
CA ILE A 134 -11.41 -3.19 -1.05
C ILE A 134 -11.17 -2.76 -2.50
N GLU A 135 -10.40 -1.69 -2.72
CA GLU A 135 -10.07 -1.20 -4.06
C GLU A 135 -9.24 -2.21 -4.86
N VAL A 136 -8.22 -2.82 -4.25
CA VAL A 136 -7.27 -3.69 -4.96
C VAL A 136 -7.71 -5.17 -4.99
N ALA A 137 -8.52 -5.60 -4.03
CA ALA A 137 -8.98 -6.98 -3.90
C ALA A 137 -10.39 -7.02 -3.27
N PRO A 138 -11.43 -6.59 -4.02
CA PRO A 138 -12.81 -6.51 -3.50
C PRO A 138 -13.36 -7.86 -3.04
N TYR A 139 -12.86 -8.96 -3.58
CA TYR A 139 -13.21 -10.33 -3.21
C TYR A 139 -12.67 -10.78 -1.84
N LEU A 140 -11.80 -9.97 -1.19
CA LEU A 140 -11.17 -10.28 0.09
C LEU A 140 -11.79 -9.55 1.28
N LYS A 141 -12.99 -8.98 1.10
CA LYS A 141 -13.66 -8.15 2.10
C LYS A 141 -13.75 -8.81 3.49
N ASP A 142 -13.99 -10.12 3.55
CA ASP A 142 -14.14 -10.88 4.80
C ASP A 142 -12.83 -11.02 5.61
N ASN A 143 -11.67 -10.81 4.97
CA ASN A 143 -10.36 -10.85 5.64
C ASN A 143 -10.00 -9.52 6.31
N LEU A 144 -10.73 -8.44 6.01
CA LEU A 144 -10.46 -7.10 6.54
C LEU A 144 -11.17 -6.83 7.89
N SER A 145 -12.14 -7.68 8.26
CA SER A 145 -12.97 -7.53 9.46
C SER A 145 -12.53 -8.35 10.68
N LYS A 146 -11.35 -8.98 10.64
CA LYS A 146 -10.76 -9.75 11.75
C LYS A 146 -9.61 -9.01 12.40
#